data_AF-A0A195FWK4-F1
#
_entry.id   AF-A0A195FWK4-F1
#
_cell.length_a   1.000
_cell.length_b   1.000
_cell.length_c   1.000
_cell.angle_alpha   90.00
_cell.angle_beta   90.00
_cell.angle_gamma   90.00
#
_symmetry.space_group_name_H-M   'P 1'
#
loop_
_entity.id
_entity.type
_entity.pdbx_description
1 polymer ?
#
loop_
_entity_poly.entity_id
_entity_poly.type
_entity_poly.pdbx_seq_one_letter_code
_entity_poly.pdbx_strand_id
1 'polypeptide(L)'
;PKLPPRSCDLTPLDFFLWGYLKSQVYVNKPTTTRALKEEIQRCINEIQPHLCKMVMENFDKRFMMKSLVLKPLQKVWVIMSSQAYQTTMIL
;
A
#
# COMPACT_ATOMS: atom_id res chain seq x y z
N PRO A 1 -1.96 5.25 -15.42
CA PRO A 1 -2.41 4.08 -14.63
C PRO A 1 -3.52 4.48 -13.64
N LYS A 2 -4.74 3.96 -13.81
CA LYS A 2 -5.92 4.36 -13.05
C LYS A 2 -6.10 3.41 -11.86
N LEU A 3 -6.07 3.94 -10.63
CA LEU A 3 -6.23 3.15 -9.40
C LEU A 3 -7.71 2.78 -9.18
N PRO A 4 -8.03 1.58 -8.66
CA PRO A 4 -9.41 1.18 -8.40
C PRO A 4 -10.03 1.98 -7.24
N PRO A 5 -11.34 2.28 -7.28
CA PRO A 5 -12.04 3.19 -6.36
C PRO A 5 -12.14 2.76 -4.88
N ARG A 6 -11.41 1.74 -4.45
CA ARG A 6 -11.30 1.30 -3.04
C ARG A 6 -9.88 0.96 -2.58
N SER A 7 -8.86 1.31 -3.37
CA SER A 7 -7.46 1.27 -2.93
C SER A 7 -7.19 2.60 -2.24
N CYS A 8 -7.29 2.63 -0.92
CA CYS A 8 -7.03 3.80 -0.09
C CYS A 8 -5.73 4.48 -0.57
N ASP A 9 -5.87 5.72 -1.06
CA ASP A 9 -4.89 6.53 -1.78
C ASP A 9 -3.70 7.01 -0.92
N LEU A 10 -3.20 6.16 -0.04
CA LEU A 10 -2.01 6.40 0.77
C LEU A 10 -0.85 5.64 0.14
N THR A 11 0.20 6.36 -0.22
CA THR A 11 1.40 5.72 -0.76
C THR A 11 1.94 4.73 0.28
N PRO A 12 2.57 3.63 -0.11
CA PRO A 12 3.21 2.71 0.83
C PRO A 12 4.17 3.41 1.79
N LEU A 13 4.79 4.48 1.32
CA LEU A 13 5.69 5.31 2.11
C LEU A 13 4.93 6.05 3.21
N ASP A 14 3.74 6.58 2.96
CA ASP A 14 2.91 7.25 3.98
C ASP A 14 2.51 6.28 5.10
N PHE A 15 2.09 5.05 4.74
CA PHE A 15 1.76 4.01 5.72
C PHE A 15 2.97 3.62 6.57
N PHE A 16 4.11 3.42 5.91
CA PHE A 16 5.36 3.09 6.59
C PHE A 16 5.80 4.23 7.51
N LEU A 17 5.85 5.46 6.99
CA LEU A 17 6.30 6.65 7.70
C LEU A 17 5.42 6.91 8.92
N TRP A 18 4.10 6.82 8.77
CA TRP A 18 3.17 7.01 9.88
C TRP A 18 3.33 5.93 10.96
N GLY A 19 3.48 4.66 10.58
CA GLY A 19 3.76 3.57 11.52
C GLY A 19 5.08 3.75 12.26
N TYR A 20 6.13 4.08 11.51
CA TYR A 20 7.48 4.31 12.02
C TYR A 20 7.53 5.51 12.98
N LEU A 21 6.99 6.66 12.59
CA LEU A 21 6.94 7.86 13.42
C LEU A 21 6.19 7.61 14.72
N LYS A 22 5.04 6.94 14.69
CA LYS A 22 4.33 6.58 15.92
C LYS A 22 5.19 5.68 16.82
N SER A 23 5.91 4.71 16.26
CA SER A 23 6.75 3.82 17.05
C SER A 23 7.93 4.54 17.72
N GLN A 24 8.50 5.57 17.08
CA GLN A 24 9.67 6.27 17.57
C GLN A 24 9.31 7.45 18.48
N VAL A 25 8.36 8.28 18.05
CA VAL A 25 7.97 9.51 18.76
C VAL A 25 7.33 9.21 20.11
N TYR A 26 6.53 8.13 20.22
CA TYR A 26 5.86 7.79 21.47
C TYR A 26 6.78 7.09 22.50
N VAL A 27 7.99 6.65 22.12
CA VAL A 27 8.98 6.10 23.08
C VAL A 27 9.38 7.16 24.09
N ASN A 28 9.65 8.38 23.62
CA ASN A 28 10.12 9.49 24.46
C ASN A 28 8.99 10.26 25.14
N LYS A 29 7.72 9.86 24.94
CA LYS A 29 6.52 10.43 25.57
C LYS A 29 6.56 11.96 25.66
N PRO A 30 6.68 12.67 24.52
CA PRO A 30 6.77 14.12 24.53
C PRO A 30 5.53 14.72 25.22
N THR A 31 5.77 15.51 26.25
CA THR A 31 4.73 16.16 27.08
C THR A 31 4.31 17.51 26.54
N THR A 32 5.00 18.04 25.53
CA THR A 32 4.71 19.33 24.91
C THR A 32 4.68 19.22 23.39
N THR A 33 3.89 20.09 22.74
CA THR A 33 3.80 20.15 21.28
C THR A 33 5.14 20.51 20.63
N ARG A 34 6.00 21.26 21.33
CA ARG A 34 7.35 21.59 20.85
C ARG A 34 8.25 20.37 20.82
N ALA A 35 8.33 19.63 21.93
CA ALA A 35 9.11 18.39 22.00
C ALA A 35 8.62 17.37 20.97
N LEU A 36 7.30 17.29 20.75
CA LEU A 36 6.72 16.44 19.72
C LEU A 36 7.22 16.81 18.31
N LYS A 37 7.25 18.10 17.97
CA LYS A 37 7.76 18.57 16.66
C LYS A 37 9.24 18.28 16.48
N GLU A 38 10.04 18.57 17.51
CA GLU A 38 11.50 18.31 17.49
C GLU A 38 11.77 16.81 17.29
N GLU A 39 10.98 15.96 17.94
CA GLU A 39 11.13 14.51 17.84
C GLU A 39 10.70 13.96 16.47
N ILE A 40 9.61 14.47 15.89
CA ILE A 40 9.22 14.13 14.53
C ILE A 40 10.33 14.52 13.54
N GLN A 41 10.90 15.73 13.68
CA GLN A 41 11.99 16.19 12.82
C GLN A 41 13.22 15.29 12.94
N ARG A 42 13.60 14.92 14.18
CA ARG A 42 14.71 14.00 14.45
C ARG A 42 14.47 12.64 13.80
N CYS A 43 13.30 12.04 14.03
CA CYS A 43 12.94 10.75 13.45
C CYS A 43 12.96 10.77 11.92
N ILE A 44 12.48 11.84 11.28
CA ILE A 44 12.52 11.98 9.82
C ILE A 44 13.97 12.07 9.32
N ASN A 45 14.82 12.85 9.98
CA ASN A 45 16.23 12.99 9.62
C ASN A 45 17.03 11.70 9.80
N GLU A 46 16.60 10.81 10.71
CA GLU A 46 17.20 9.49 10.91
C GLU A 46 16.75 8.45 9.87
N ILE A 47 15.70 8.72 9.09
CA ILE A 47 15.25 7.79 8.05
C ILE A 47 16.30 7.75 6.95
N GLN A 48 16.97 6.60 6.87
CA GLN A 48 17.96 6.34 5.85
C GLN A 48 17.30 6.14 4.47
N PRO A 49 17.88 6.66 3.37
CA PRO A 49 17.33 6.50 2.02
C PRO A 49 17.14 5.03 1.59
N HIS A 50 18.00 4.13 2.09
CA HIS A 50 17.89 2.69 1.79
C HIS A 50 16.59 2.08 2.34
N LEU A 51 16.07 2.59 3.46
CA LEU A 51 14.83 2.13 4.07
C LEU A 51 13.63 2.48 3.19
N CYS A 52 13.61 3.69 2.64
CA CYS A 52 12.62 4.11 1.65
C CYS A 52 12.63 3.20 0.42
N LYS A 53 13.82 2.84 -0.08
CA LYS A 53 13.97 1.92 -1.21
C LYS A 53 13.38 0.54 -0.91
N MET A 54 13.69 -0.04 0.25
CA MET A 54 13.16 -1.34 0.66
C MET A 54 11.63 -1.34 0.82
N VAL A 55 11.05 -0.25 1.34
CA VAL A 55 9.60 -0.10 1.47
C VAL A 55 8.93 -0.09 0.10
N MET A 56 9.49 0.65 -0.86
CA MET A 56 9.00 0.68 -2.24
C MET A 56 9.12 -0.69 -2.91
N GLU A 57 10.27 -1.36 -2.83
CA GLU A 57 10.45 -2.71 -3.38
C GLU A 57 9.50 -3.74 -2.78
N ASN A 58 9.26 -3.68 -1.46
CA ASN A 58 8.32 -4.57 -0.78
C ASN A 58 6.88 -4.29 -1.18
N PHE A 59 6.53 -3.02 -1.41
CA PHE A 59 5.22 -2.67 -1.92
C PHE A 59 5.02 -3.19 -3.35
N ASP A 60 6.00 -2.99 -4.23
CA ASP A 60 5.96 -3.49 -5.60
C ASP A 60 5.82 -5.02 -5.62
N LYS A 61 6.56 -5.75 -4.80
CA LYS A 61 6.41 -7.21 -4.66
C LYS A 61 4.98 -7.60 -4.24
N ARG A 62 4.38 -6.92 -3.27
CA ARG A 62 3.01 -7.21 -2.80
C ARG A 62 1.96 -6.84 -3.85
N PHE A 63 2.16 -5.75 -4.56
CA PHE A 63 1.30 -5.33 -5.67
C PHE A 63 1.36 -6.34 -6.82
N MET A 64 2.57 -6.74 -7.20
CA MET A 64 2.80 -7.73 -8.26
C MET A 64 2.27 -9.11 -7.88
N MET A 65 2.38 -9.53 -6.62
CA MET A 65 1.77 -10.78 -6.13
C MET A 65 0.25 -10.76 -6.26
N LYS A 66 -0.42 -9.66 -5.85
CA LYS A 66 -1.87 -9.53 -6.04
C LYS A 66 -2.25 -9.53 -7.53
N SER A 67 -1.47 -8.88 -8.39
CA SER A 67 -1.67 -8.92 -9.84
C SER A 67 -1.55 -10.33 -10.40
N LEU A 68 -0.53 -11.11 -9.99
CA LEU A 68 -0.32 -12.48 -10.46
C LEU A 68 -1.41 -13.45 -10.01
N VAL A 69 -1.90 -13.34 -8.77
CA VAL A 69 -2.98 -14.20 -8.24
C VAL A 69 -4.35 -13.84 -8.85
N LEU A 70 -4.58 -12.55 -9.16
CA LEU A 70 -5.84 -12.09 -9.75
C LEU A 70 -5.90 -12.31 -11.26
N LYS A 71 -4.77 -12.39 -11.97
CA LYS A 71 -4.74 -12.66 -13.43
C LYS A 71 -5.47 -13.95 -13.85
N PRO A 72 -5.24 -15.14 -13.25
CA PRO A 72 -5.97 -16.34 -13.61
C PRO A 72 -7.45 -16.24 -13.26
N LEU A 73 -7.80 -15.63 -12.12
CA LEU A 73 -9.20 -15.42 -11.72
C LEU A 73 -9.94 -14.46 -12.65
N GLN A 74 -9.30 -13.37 -13.07
CA GLN A 74 -9.83 -12.44 -14.07
C GLN A 74 -10.02 -13.12 -15.42
N LYS A 75 -9.06 -13.96 -15.85
CA LYS A 75 -9.16 -14.72 -17.09
C LYS A 75 -10.31 -15.72 -17.06
N VAL A 76 -10.47 -16.46 -15.96
CA VAL A 76 -11.59 -17.37 -15.75
C VAL A 76 -12.92 -16.62 -15.72
N TRP A 77 -13.01 -15.49 -15.03
CA TRP A 77 -14.22 -14.66 -14.97
C TRP A 77 -14.63 -14.11 -16.34
N VAL A 78 -13.67 -13.69 -17.17
CA VAL A 78 -13.92 -13.24 -18.56
C VAL A 78 -14.41 -14.40 -19.45
N ILE A 79 -13.86 -15.60 -19.27
CA ILE A 79 -14.30 -16.80 -20.02
C ILE A 79 -15.70 -17.22 -19.57
N MET A 80 -15.94 -17.27 -18.26
CA MET A 80 -17.24 -17.67 -17.70
C MET A 80 -18.35 -16.67 -18.06
N SER A 81 -18.05 -15.37 -18.09
CA SER A 81 -19.02 -14.38 -18.54
C SER A 81 -19.32 -14.53 -20.03
N SER A 82 -18.29 -14.71 -20.88
CA SER A 82 -18.47 -14.97 -22.31
C SER A 82 -19.33 -16.22 -22.59
N GLN A 83 -19.09 -17.32 -21.87
CA GLN A 83 -19.88 -18.54 -22.02
C GLN A 83 -21.33 -18.37 -21.51
N ALA A 84 -21.53 -17.59 -20.44
CA ALA A 84 -22.87 -17.25 -19.94
C ALA A 84 -23.67 -16.45 -20.97
N TYR A 85 -23.06 -15.45 -21.62
CA TYR A 85 -23.70 -14.68 -22.70
C TYR A 85 -24.07 -15.52 -23.92
N GLN A 86 -23.22 -16.49 -24.30
CA GLN A 86 -23.51 -17.41 -25.40
C GLN A 86 -24.68 -18.34 -25.07
N THR A 87 -24.76 -18.84 -23.83
CA THR A 87 -25.81 -19.77 -23.41
C THR A 87 -27.18 -19.09 -23.32
N THR A 88 -27.23 -17.80 -22.97
CA THR A 88 -28.48 -17.00 -22.93
C THR A 88 -28.99 -16.57 -24.31
N MET A 89 -28.16 -16.61 -25.36
CA MET A 89 -28.53 -16.22 -26.72
C MET A 89 -28.98 -17.41 -27.60
N ILE A 90 -28.83 -18.65 -27.10
CA ILE A 90 -29.17 -19.89 -27.82
C ILE A 90 -30.46 -20.54 -27.26
N LEU A 91 -31.11 -19.90 -26.26
CA LEU A 91 -32.46 -20.21 -25.76
C LEU A 91 -33.46 -19.17 -26.28
#